data_AF-A0A924C741-F1
#
_entry.id   AF-A0A924C741-F1
#
_cell.length_a   1.000
_cell.length_b   1.000
_cell.length_c   1.000
_cell.angle_alpha   90.00
_cell.angle_beta   90.00
_cell.angle_gamma   90.00
#
_symmetry.space_group_name_H-M   'P 1'
#
loop_
_entity.id
_entity.type
_entity.pdbx_description
1 polymer ?
#
loop_
_entity_poly.entity_id
_entity_poly.type
_entity_poly.pdbx_seq_one_letter_code
_entity_poly.pdbx_strand_id
1 'polypeptide(L)'
;LTALGDYQKALAQAAAGGGGGGAGGGGGGGGGGAAALAVAAVNLKVASANAAAAAPALASFVERVASGSTTAAETSRTSELRTAFAAGPGPQCAAVIGTGFPFGVGADLQPLDVTRAAGAMSAFADGQLQPYLRRSAGSAKGGWGWVPNEPAVASFNTASARAFERAAQAQALVNGSLVLGIAAGPGAAGPIDLRLSGVPLTLAPTGAPQRFNWSYGGLQSAEVVAAGASVAKAEGPWALFRLLAKARKQDLGKGQYRFTFNPTTVVDISVLGGPDPFDPEGVMALRCPGRV
;
A
#
# COMPACT_ATOMS: atom_id res chain seq x y z
N LEU A 1 -2.02 -36.03 32.71
CA LEU A 1 -3.17 -35.26 33.24
C LEU A 1 -2.89 -33.75 33.30
N THR A 2 -1.67 -33.31 33.61
CA THR A 2 -1.27 -31.89 33.64
C THR A 2 -1.34 -31.19 32.27
N ALA A 3 -0.78 -31.80 31.21
CA ALA A 3 -0.79 -31.21 29.86
C ALA A 3 -2.20 -30.98 29.26
N LEU A 4 -3.18 -31.83 29.61
CA LEU A 4 -4.56 -31.66 29.16
C LEU A 4 -5.23 -30.50 29.90
N GLY A 5 -4.94 -30.33 31.19
CA GLY A 5 -5.39 -29.20 32.00
C GLY A 5 -4.75 -27.88 31.56
N ASP A 6 -3.49 -27.89 31.16
CA ASP A 6 -2.80 -26.71 30.64
C ASP A 6 -3.32 -26.31 29.26
N TYR A 7 -3.64 -27.29 28.40
CA TYR A 7 -4.31 -27.06 27.13
C TYR A 7 -5.73 -26.49 27.32
N GLN A 8 -6.52 -27.04 28.23
CA GLN A 8 -7.86 -26.50 28.56
C GLN A 8 -7.79 -25.07 29.12
N LYS A 9 -6.79 -24.76 29.94
CA LYS A 9 -6.56 -23.39 30.44
C LYS A 9 -6.14 -22.44 29.33
N ALA A 10 -5.25 -22.84 28.42
CA ALA A 10 -4.86 -22.04 27.27
C ALA A 10 -6.05 -21.81 26.32
N LEU A 11 -6.89 -22.82 26.12
CA LEU A 11 -8.11 -22.72 25.32
C LEU A 11 -9.14 -21.78 25.95
N ALA A 12 -9.29 -21.83 27.28
CA ALA A 12 -10.16 -20.91 28.04
C ALA A 12 -9.62 -19.47 28.02
N GLN A 13 -8.30 -19.28 28.11
CA GLN A 13 -7.67 -17.95 28.01
C GLN A 13 -7.80 -17.35 26.61
N ALA A 14 -7.71 -18.18 25.56
CA ALA A 14 -7.93 -17.74 24.20
C ALA A 14 -9.42 -17.45 23.89
N ALA A 15 -10.33 -18.24 24.44
CA ALA A 15 -11.77 -17.99 24.35
C ALA A 15 -12.18 -16.70 25.11
N ALA A 16 -11.56 -16.43 26.27
CA ALA A 16 -11.76 -15.20 27.02
C ALA A 16 -11.13 -13.96 26.33
N GLY A 17 -10.07 -14.13 25.55
CA GLY A 17 -9.51 -13.07 24.71
C GLY A 17 -10.32 -12.78 23.43
N GLY A 18 -11.28 -13.65 23.08
CA GLY A 18 -12.07 -13.59 21.84
C GLY A 18 -13.53 -13.14 21.99
N GLY A 19 -14.00 -12.78 23.19
CA GLY A 19 -15.41 -12.46 23.40
C GLY A 19 -15.67 -11.35 24.41
N GLY A 20 -16.23 -10.24 23.93
CA GLY A 20 -17.03 -9.30 24.74
C GLY A 20 -16.33 -8.01 25.13
N GLY A 21 -16.81 -6.90 24.56
CA GLY A 21 -16.42 -5.55 24.95
C GLY A 21 -16.84 -5.19 26.38
N GLY A 22 -16.05 -4.30 27.00
CA GLY A 22 -16.34 -3.70 28.29
C GLY A 22 -15.19 -2.81 28.77
N ALA A 23 -15.33 -1.51 28.52
CA ALA A 23 -14.77 -0.35 29.22
C ALA A 23 -13.40 -0.43 29.94
N GLY A 24 -12.47 0.45 29.53
CA GLY A 24 -11.41 0.96 30.40
C GLY A 24 -10.07 1.16 29.68
N GLY A 25 -9.55 2.38 29.73
CA GLY A 25 -8.36 2.78 28.97
C GLY A 25 -7.06 2.11 29.41
N GLY A 26 -6.11 2.06 28.47
CA GLY A 26 -4.67 1.97 28.76
C GLY A 26 -3.97 0.72 28.22
N GLY A 27 -3.17 0.92 27.17
CA GLY A 27 -1.85 0.31 27.03
C GLY A 27 -1.71 -1.21 26.93
N GLY A 28 -1.49 -1.69 25.70
CA GLY A 28 -0.48 -2.71 25.41
C GLY A 28 -0.81 -4.18 25.75
N GLY A 29 -0.63 -5.07 24.75
CA GLY A 29 -0.31 -6.48 25.02
C GLY A 29 -1.37 -7.52 24.69
N GLY A 30 -2.20 -7.32 23.65
CA GLY A 30 -3.10 -8.38 23.13
C GLY A 30 -2.40 -9.45 22.30
N GLY A 31 -1.21 -9.92 22.69
CA GLY A 31 -0.41 -10.92 21.94
C GLY A 31 -0.21 -12.25 22.66
N GLY A 32 -0.70 -12.40 23.89
CA GLY A 32 -0.43 -13.58 24.72
C GLY A 32 -1.24 -14.82 24.36
N GLY A 33 -2.49 -14.67 23.90
CA GLY A 33 -3.42 -15.79 23.73
C GLY A 33 -3.02 -16.77 22.63
N ALA A 34 -2.72 -16.28 21.43
CA ALA A 34 -2.33 -17.12 20.29
C ALA A 34 -0.95 -17.76 20.49
N ALA A 35 0.01 -17.02 21.06
CA ALA A 35 1.34 -17.55 21.39
C ALA A 35 1.27 -18.62 22.50
N ALA A 36 0.47 -18.39 23.55
CA ALA A 36 0.24 -19.36 24.60
C ALA A 36 -0.50 -20.62 24.10
N LEU A 37 -1.47 -20.47 23.19
CA LEU A 37 -2.12 -21.59 22.50
C LEU A 37 -1.14 -22.41 21.67
N ALA A 38 -0.27 -21.75 20.90
CA ALA A 38 0.72 -22.44 20.06
C ALA A 38 1.71 -23.23 20.93
N VAL A 39 2.20 -22.65 22.03
CA VAL A 39 3.09 -23.33 22.99
C VAL A 39 2.36 -24.49 23.69
N ALA A 40 1.09 -24.29 24.11
CA ALA A 40 0.28 -25.34 24.72
C ALA A 40 -0.02 -26.49 23.75
N ALA A 41 -0.25 -26.19 22.46
CA ALA A 41 -0.44 -27.19 21.41
C ALA A 41 0.83 -28.00 21.14
N VAL A 42 2.00 -27.37 21.14
CA VAL A 42 3.30 -28.06 21.03
C VAL A 42 3.56 -28.94 22.25
N ASN A 43 3.30 -28.45 23.47
CA ASN A 43 3.45 -29.24 24.69
C ASN A 43 2.48 -30.43 24.72
N LEU A 44 1.25 -30.24 24.25
CA LEU A 44 0.29 -31.33 24.08
C LEU A 44 0.78 -32.34 23.03
N LYS A 45 1.34 -31.89 21.91
CA LYS A 45 1.93 -32.74 20.86
C LYS A 45 3.11 -33.57 21.36
N VAL A 46 3.98 -33.00 22.18
CA VAL A 46 5.11 -33.71 22.81
C VAL A 46 4.62 -34.72 23.84
N ALA A 47 3.72 -34.31 24.73
CA ALA A 47 3.13 -35.20 25.74
C ALA A 47 2.36 -36.37 25.12
N SER A 48 1.73 -36.14 23.97
CA SER A 48 0.97 -37.15 23.26
C SER A 48 1.80 -38.03 22.33
N ALA A 49 2.89 -37.53 21.73
CA ALA A 49 3.86 -38.37 21.02
C ALA A 49 4.51 -39.38 21.99
N ASN A 50 4.83 -38.94 23.21
CA ASN A 50 5.31 -39.81 24.28
C ASN A 50 4.24 -40.82 24.76
N ALA A 51 2.96 -40.46 24.71
CA ALA A 51 1.84 -41.36 25.04
C ALA A 51 1.44 -42.30 23.88
N ALA A 52 1.63 -41.90 22.62
CA ALA A 52 1.31 -42.68 21.43
C ALA A 52 2.26 -43.90 21.27
N ALA A 53 3.49 -43.79 21.79
CA ALA A 53 4.38 -44.95 21.96
C ALA A 53 3.79 -46.03 22.90
N ALA A 54 2.85 -45.66 23.78
CA ALA A 54 2.13 -46.55 24.69
C ALA A 54 0.69 -46.88 24.24
N ALA A 55 0.08 -46.12 23.33
CA ALA A 55 -1.29 -46.32 22.85
C ALA A 55 -1.50 -45.82 21.39
N PRO A 56 -1.26 -46.67 20.37
CA PRO A 56 -1.33 -46.30 18.95
C PRO A 56 -2.71 -45.78 18.50
N ALA A 57 -3.80 -46.22 19.14
CA ALA A 57 -5.16 -45.79 18.82
C ALA A 57 -5.40 -44.27 19.05
N LEU A 58 -4.61 -43.62 19.92
CA LEU A 58 -4.71 -42.19 20.19
C LEU A 58 -3.91 -41.32 19.21
N ALA A 59 -2.99 -41.89 18.42
CA ALA A 59 -2.16 -41.13 17.49
C ALA A 59 -3.00 -40.32 16.48
N SER A 60 -4.07 -40.93 15.94
CA SER A 60 -4.99 -40.26 15.00
C SER A 60 -5.83 -39.15 15.65
N PHE A 61 -6.16 -39.26 16.94
CA PHE A 61 -6.87 -38.21 17.68
C PHE A 61 -5.92 -37.03 17.96
N VAL A 62 -4.69 -37.33 18.34
CA VAL A 62 -3.64 -36.36 18.62
C VAL A 62 -3.25 -35.58 17.36
N GLU A 63 -3.14 -36.26 16.23
CA GLU A 63 -2.88 -35.62 14.94
C GLU A 63 -4.05 -34.71 14.52
N ARG A 64 -5.29 -35.13 14.79
CA ARG A 64 -6.50 -34.29 14.60
C ARG A 64 -6.58 -33.10 15.55
N VAL A 65 -6.15 -33.24 16.81
CA VAL A 65 -6.10 -32.15 17.79
C VAL A 65 -4.96 -31.19 17.46
N ALA A 66 -3.78 -31.70 17.10
CA ALA A 66 -2.64 -30.89 16.68
C ALA A 66 -2.98 -30.10 15.41
N SER A 67 -3.49 -30.77 14.37
CA SER A 67 -3.95 -30.10 13.14
C SER A 67 -5.07 -29.08 13.41
N GLY A 68 -6.09 -29.44 14.20
CA GLY A 68 -7.15 -28.51 14.60
C GLY A 68 -6.65 -27.31 15.40
N SER A 69 -5.66 -27.50 16.29
CA SER A 69 -5.06 -26.41 17.07
C SER A 69 -4.20 -25.47 16.22
N THR A 70 -3.48 -26.01 15.23
CA THR A 70 -2.74 -25.23 14.25
C THR A 70 -3.72 -24.41 13.41
N THR A 71 -4.77 -25.03 12.85
CA THR A 71 -5.82 -24.31 12.11
C THR A 71 -6.54 -23.24 12.96
N ALA A 72 -6.79 -23.51 14.25
CA ALA A 72 -7.39 -22.53 15.16
C ALA A 72 -6.45 -21.35 15.45
N ALA A 73 -5.16 -21.61 15.68
CA ALA A 73 -4.16 -20.57 15.90
C ALA A 73 -3.95 -19.71 14.64
N GLU A 74 -3.94 -20.33 13.46
CA GLU A 74 -3.87 -19.65 12.16
C GLU A 74 -5.10 -18.75 11.94
N THR A 75 -6.30 -19.28 12.18
CA THR A 75 -7.55 -18.53 12.06
C THR A 75 -7.60 -17.36 13.04
N SER A 76 -7.14 -17.57 14.28
CA SER A 76 -6.99 -16.51 15.28
C SER A 76 -6.06 -15.42 14.79
N ARG A 77 -4.88 -15.79 14.27
CA ARG A 77 -3.89 -14.83 13.80
C ARG A 77 -4.37 -14.04 12.59
N THR A 78 -5.01 -14.69 11.63
CA THR A 78 -5.66 -14.01 10.51
C THR A 78 -6.70 -13.01 11.03
N SER A 79 -7.57 -13.42 11.96
CA SER A 79 -8.60 -12.55 12.55
C SER A 79 -8.02 -11.35 13.32
N GLU A 80 -6.94 -11.56 14.08
CA GLU A 80 -6.21 -10.49 14.76
C GLU A 80 -5.67 -9.46 13.78
N LEU A 81 -5.07 -9.89 12.67
CA LEU A 81 -4.57 -8.99 11.62
C LEU A 81 -5.70 -8.19 10.97
N ARG A 82 -6.84 -8.83 10.66
CA ARG A 82 -8.02 -8.15 10.13
C ARG A 82 -8.54 -7.08 11.09
N THR A 83 -8.64 -7.46 12.36
CA THR A 83 -9.16 -6.60 13.43
C THR A 83 -8.23 -5.42 13.67
N ALA A 84 -6.92 -5.66 13.70
CA ALA A 84 -5.92 -4.61 13.84
C ALA A 84 -5.92 -3.65 12.65
N PHE A 85 -6.11 -4.15 11.42
CA PHE A 85 -6.26 -3.30 10.25
C PHE A 85 -7.54 -2.45 10.33
N ALA A 86 -8.68 -3.06 10.69
CA ALA A 86 -9.98 -2.40 10.81
C ALA A 86 -10.02 -1.37 11.95
N ALA A 87 -9.28 -1.59 13.04
CA ALA A 87 -9.18 -0.67 14.17
C ALA A 87 -8.12 0.42 13.98
N GLY A 88 -7.14 0.21 13.10
CA GLY A 88 -6.02 1.13 12.88
C GLY A 88 -6.09 1.84 11.52
N PRO A 89 -5.31 1.41 10.51
CA PRO A 89 -5.17 2.11 9.24
C PRO A 89 -6.41 2.05 8.32
N GLY A 90 -7.30 1.07 8.48
CA GLY A 90 -8.44 0.85 7.59
C GLY A 90 -9.38 2.07 7.47
N PRO A 91 -9.90 2.62 8.58
CA PRO A 91 -10.76 3.79 8.56
C PRO A 91 -10.09 5.04 7.99
N GLN A 92 -8.81 5.26 8.31
CA GLN A 92 -8.04 6.41 7.79
C GLN A 92 -7.83 6.30 6.28
N CYS A 93 -7.53 5.10 5.79
CA CYS A 93 -7.47 4.84 4.37
C CYS A 93 -8.80 5.16 3.71
N ALA A 94 -9.90 4.56 4.19
CA ALA A 94 -11.21 4.67 3.54
C ALA A 94 -11.75 6.12 3.49
N ALA A 95 -11.36 6.96 4.45
CA ALA A 95 -11.74 8.37 4.47
C ALA A 95 -11.06 9.21 3.37
N VAL A 96 -9.87 8.80 2.90
CA VAL A 96 -9.02 9.62 2.02
C VAL A 96 -8.82 8.96 0.66
N ILE A 97 -8.41 7.69 0.65
CA ILE A 97 -8.03 6.99 -0.57
C ILE A 97 -9.29 6.54 -1.32
N GLY A 98 -9.45 7.05 -2.55
CA GLY A 98 -10.59 6.75 -3.43
C GLY A 98 -11.69 7.81 -3.41
N THR A 99 -11.66 8.78 -2.49
CA THR A 99 -12.69 9.83 -2.39
C THR A 99 -12.42 11.01 -3.32
N GLY A 100 -11.14 11.34 -3.55
CA GLY A 100 -10.72 12.50 -4.35
C GLY A 100 -9.47 12.24 -5.19
N PHE A 101 -9.12 13.22 -6.02
CA PHE A 101 -7.91 13.16 -6.85
C PHE A 101 -6.65 13.18 -5.95
N PRO A 102 -5.60 12.38 -6.25
CA PRO A 102 -5.40 11.58 -7.47
C PRO A 102 -5.94 10.14 -7.42
N PHE A 103 -6.46 9.67 -6.27
CA PHE A 103 -6.83 8.26 -6.10
C PHE A 103 -8.28 7.94 -6.49
N GLY A 104 -9.10 8.97 -6.75
CA GLY A 104 -10.50 8.88 -7.13
C GLY A 104 -10.92 10.02 -8.08
N VAL A 105 -12.23 10.19 -8.26
CA VAL A 105 -12.82 11.10 -9.27
C VAL A 105 -13.35 12.43 -8.70
N GLY A 106 -13.05 12.74 -7.44
CA GLY A 106 -13.56 13.92 -6.74
C GLY A 106 -12.65 15.16 -6.74
N ALA A 107 -12.87 16.01 -5.74
CA ALA A 107 -12.01 17.16 -5.43
C ALA A 107 -10.58 16.74 -5.10
N ASP A 108 -9.64 17.68 -5.12
CA ASP A 108 -8.26 17.42 -4.73
C ASP A 108 -8.18 17.06 -3.25
N LEU A 109 -7.56 15.91 -2.98
CA LEU A 109 -7.22 15.52 -1.62
C LEU A 109 -6.12 16.44 -1.08
N GLN A 110 -6.20 16.79 0.20
CA GLN A 110 -5.10 17.47 0.84
C GLN A 110 -3.90 16.51 0.95
N PRO A 111 -2.70 16.90 0.47
CA PRO A 111 -1.52 16.05 0.52
C PRO A 111 -1.20 15.54 1.93
N LEU A 112 -1.46 16.34 2.96
CA LEU A 112 -1.25 15.94 4.36
C LEU A 112 -2.19 14.80 4.79
N ASP A 113 -3.44 14.79 4.32
CA ASP A 113 -4.38 13.70 4.61
C ASP A 113 -3.95 12.43 3.90
N VAL A 114 -3.45 12.56 2.66
CA VAL A 114 -2.84 11.44 1.92
C VAL A 114 -1.64 10.88 2.66
N THR A 115 -0.70 11.72 3.10
CA THR A 115 0.48 11.30 3.88
C THR A 115 0.09 10.60 5.17
N ARG A 116 -0.94 11.10 5.88
CA ARG A 116 -1.41 10.47 7.11
C ARG A 116 -2.00 9.09 6.87
N ALA A 117 -2.92 8.97 5.90
CA ALA A 117 -3.58 7.71 5.58
C ALA A 117 -2.59 6.67 5.03
N ALA A 118 -1.74 7.09 4.08
CA ALA A 118 -0.72 6.23 3.49
C ALA A 118 0.36 5.84 4.53
N GLY A 119 0.76 6.78 5.40
CA GLY A 119 1.71 6.53 6.47
C GLY A 119 1.21 5.53 7.51
N ALA A 120 -0.08 5.57 7.86
CA ALA A 120 -0.67 4.57 8.75
C ALA A 120 -0.66 3.17 8.13
N MET A 121 -0.97 3.06 6.83
CA MET A 121 -0.85 1.79 6.09
C MET A 121 0.60 1.29 6.02
N SER A 122 1.56 2.17 5.73
CA SER A 122 2.98 1.81 5.70
C SER A 122 3.45 1.34 7.08
N ALA A 123 3.12 2.07 8.15
CA ALA A 123 3.49 1.71 9.51
C ALA A 123 2.89 0.37 9.94
N PHE A 124 1.65 0.08 9.55
CA PHE A 124 1.05 -1.24 9.78
C PHE A 124 1.81 -2.35 9.05
N ALA A 125 2.25 -2.08 7.81
CA ALA A 125 3.03 -3.02 7.04
C ALA A 125 4.46 -3.23 7.57
N ASP A 126 5.08 -2.17 8.10
CA ASP A 126 6.41 -2.18 8.72
C ASP A 126 6.41 -2.81 10.12
N GLY A 127 5.28 -2.75 10.84
CA GLY A 127 5.13 -3.32 12.18
C GLY A 127 4.49 -4.71 12.18
N GLN A 128 3.19 -4.77 11.90
CA GLN A 128 2.37 -5.98 12.10
C GLN A 128 2.49 -6.99 10.96
N LEU A 129 2.66 -6.51 9.71
CA LEU A 129 2.74 -7.39 8.54
C LEU A 129 4.17 -7.73 8.12
N GLN A 130 5.18 -7.17 8.77
CA GLN A 130 6.59 -7.38 8.44
C GLN A 130 6.97 -8.87 8.30
N PRO A 131 6.58 -9.80 9.20
CA PRO A 131 6.95 -11.22 9.06
C PRO A 131 6.20 -11.92 7.91
N TYR A 132 5.12 -11.32 7.41
CA TYR A 132 4.22 -11.91 6.42
C TYR A 132 4.39 -11.30 5.02
N LEU A 133 5.18 -10.23 4.89
CA LEU A 133 5.42 -9.51 3.64
C LEU A 133 6.82 -9.80 3.10
N ARG A 134 6.87 -10.27 1.85
CA ARG A 134 8.08 -10.27 1.04
C ARG A 134 8.18 -8.94 0.30
N ARG A 135 9.28 -8.23 0.55
CA ARG A 135 9.65 -7.00 -0.16
C ARG A 135 10.77 -7.34 -1.13
N SER A 136 10.43 -7.67 -2.37
CA SER A 136 11.45 -7.85 -3.39
C SER A 136 11.86 -6.49 -3.93
N ALA A 137 13.13 -6.13 -3.75
CA ALA A 137 13.74 -5.05 -4.49
C ALA A 137 14.24 -5.62 -5.82
N GLY A 138 13.67 -5.19 -6.94
CA GLY A 138 14.32 -5.33 -8.25
C GLY A 138 13.79 -6.37 -9.22
N SER A 139 12.49 -6.41 -9.53
CA SER A 139 12.11 -6.89 -10.87
C SER A 139 11.03 -6.03 -11.50
N ALA A 140 11.01 -5.99 -12.83
CA ALA A 140 10.05 -5.25 -13.65
C ALA A 140 8.57 -5.65 -13.41
N LYS A 141 8.31 -6.66 -12.55
CA LYS A 141 6.99 -7.05 -12.02
C LYS A 141 7.03 -7.41 -10.51
N GLY A 142 8.13 -7.18 -9.82
CA GLY A 142 8.33 -7.59 -8.43
C GLY A 142 8.16 -6.42 -7.48
N GLY A 143 7.13 -6.52 -6.67
CA GLY A 143 6.95 -5.67 -5.50
C GLY A 143 6.33 -6.49 -4.40
N TRP A 144 5.67 -5.83 -3.46
CA TRP A 144 5.33 -6.48 -2.20
C TRP A 144 4.33 -7.62 -2.44
N GLY A 145 4.58 -8.74 -1.77
CA GLY A 145 3.73 -9.92 -1.83
C GLY A 145 3.67 -10.61 -0.49
N TRP A 146 2.64 -11.43 -0.29
CA TRP A 146 2.55 -12.28 0.89
C TRP A 146 3.62 -13.37 0.83
N VAL A 147 4.15 -13.77 2.00
CA VAL A 147 5.02 -14.93 2.11
C VAL A 147 4.22 -16.18 1.66
N PRO A 148 4.68 -16.93 0.65
CA PRO A 148 4.07 -18.18 0.23
C PRO A 148 4.00 -19.19 1.37
N ASN A 149 2.92 -19.94 1.42
CA ASN A 149 2.64 -20.97 2.43
C ASN A 149 2.57 -20.43 3.88
N GLU A 150 2.49 -19.11 4.06
CA GLU A 150 2.24 -18.52 5.37
C GLU A 150 0.74 -18.63 5.69
N PRO A 151 0.34 -19.44 6.68
CA PRO A 151 -1.08 -19.73 6.89
C PRO A 151 -1.88 -18.50 7.35
N ALA A 152 -1.25 -17.62 8.14
CA ALA A 152 -1.88 -16.42 8.68
C ALA A 152 -2.39 -15.46 7.60
N VAL A 153 -1.78 -15.47 6.41
CA VAL A 153 -2.14 -14.61 5.26
C VAL A 153 -2.58 -15.40 4.03
N ALA A 154 -2.72 -16.72 4.14
CA ALA A 154 -3.11 -17.59 3.02
C ALA A 154 -4.47 -17.22 2.41
N SER A 155 -5.36 -16.63 3.22
CA SER A 155 -6.68 -16.16 2.79
C SER A 155 -6.71 -14.69 2.34
N PHE A 156 -5.59 -13.96 2.40
CA PHE A 156 -5.53 -12.57 1.98
C PHE A 156 -5.49 -12.46 0.46
N ASN A 157 -6.08 -11.38 -0.07
CA ASN A 157 -6.02 -11.10 -1.50
C ASN A 157 -4.57 -10.77 -1.89
N THR A 158 -4.05 -11.34 -2.98
CA THR A 158 -2.69 -11.01 -3.47
C THR A 158 -2.54 -9.52 -3.80
N ALA A 159 -3.60 -8.85 -4.24
CA ALA A 159 -3.61 -7.42 -4.50
C ALA A 159 -3.53 -6.56 -3.22
N SER A 160 -3.84 -7.08 -2.03
CA SER A 160 -3.77 -6.27 -0.80
C SER A 160 -2.34 -6.02 -0.35
N ALA A 161 -1.39 -6.92 -0.61
CA ALA A 161 0.03 -6.65 -0.41
C ALA A 161 0.51 -5.45 -1.24
N ARG A 162 0.03 -5.36 -2.49
CA ARG A 162 0.34 -4.24 -3.40
C ARG A 162 -0.25 -2.91 -2.94
N ALA A 163 -1.38 -2.93 -2.24
CA ALA A 163 -1.92 -1.70 -1.67
C ALA A 163 -1.01 -1.13 -0.57
N PHE A 164 -0.37 -1.97 0.25
CA PHE A 164 0.61 -1.50 1.23
C PHE A 164 1.88 -0.94 0.58
N GLU A 165 2.36 -1.57 -0.49
CA GLU A 165 3.45 -1.03 -1.30
C GLU A 165 3.12 0.35 -1.89
N ARG A 166 1.95 0.46 -2.52
CA ARG A 166 1.48 1.72 -3.11
C ARG A 166 1.24 2.79 -2.04
N ALA A 167 0.89 2.42 -0.81
CA ALA A 167 0.79 3.36 0.30
C ALA A 167 2.17 3.91 0.68
N ALA A 168 3.19 3.04 0.82
CA ALA A 168 4.56 3.50 1.04
C ALA A 168 5.06 4.41 -0.10
N GLN A 169 4.72 4.07 -1.35
CA GLN A 169 4.99 4.91 -2.51
C GLN A 169 4.23 6.25 -2.46
N ALA A 170 2.97 6.26 -2.05
CA ALA A 170 2.17 7.50 -1.95
C ALA A 170 2.74 8.44 -0.90
N GLN A 171 3.18 7.89 0.23
CA GLN A 171 3.90 8.65 1.24
C GLN A 171 5.23 9.21 0.68
N ALA A 172 6.01 8.41 -0.02
CA ALA A 172 7.25 8.87 -0.64
C ALA A 172 7.02 9.96 -1.71
N LEU A 173 5.97 9.82 -2.52
CA LEU A 173 5.58 10.79 -3.53
C LEU A 173 5.30 12.14 -2.88
N VAL A 174 4.40 12.17 -1.88
CA VAL A 174 4.03 13.41 -1.19
C VAL A 174 5.21 14.00 -0.41
N ASN A 175 6.12 13.18 0.10
CA ASN A 175 7.34 13.68 0.75
C ASN A 175 8.38 14.29 -0.22
N GLY A 176 8.05 14.48 -1.51
CA GLY A 176 8.86 15.22 -2.46
C GLY A 176 9.96 14.41 -3.14
N SER A 177 9.82 13.08 -3.20
CA SER A 177 10.81 12.21 -3.85
C SER A 177 10.70 12.16 -5.38
N LEU A 178 9.67 12.80 -5.97
CA LEU A 178 9.42 12.72 -7.41
C LEU A 178 10.29 13.72 -8.18
N VAL A 179 11.11 13.16 -9.07
CA VAL A 179 11.92 13.90 -10.03
C VAL A 179 11.47 13.57 -11.44
N LEU A 180 11.09 14.58 -12.20
CA LEU A 180 10.65 14.48 -13.58
C LEU A 180 11.68 15.10 -14.53
N GLY A 181 11.84 14.51 -15.71
CA GLY A 181 12.40 15.16 -16.88
C GLY A 181 11.26 15.58 -17.78
N ILE A 182 11.22 16.84 -18.20
CA ILE A 182 10.14 17.39 -19.01
C ILE A 182 10.74 17.94 -20.30
N ALA A 183 10.21 17.53 -21.44
CA ALA A 183 10.67 17.98 -22.75
C ALA A 183 9.47 18.31 -23.67
N ALA A 184 9.72 19.13 -24.68
CA ALA A 184 8.78 19.23 -25.80
C ALA A 184 8.81 17.90 -26.56
N GLY A 185 7.64 17.29 -26.74
CA GLY A 185 7.51 16.04 -27.50
C GLY A 185 7.65 16.28 -29.01
N PRO A 186 7.80 15.20 -29.80
CA PRO A 186 7.87 15.30 -31.25
C PRO A 186 6.58 15.90 -31.82
N GLY A 187 6.73 16.75 -32.82
CA GLY A 187 5.60 17.46 -33.45
C GLY A 187 5.22 18.78 -32.77
N ALA A 188 5.90 19.20 -31.70
CA ALA A 188 5.74 20.55 -31.16
C ALA A 188 6.10 21.61 -32.22
N ALA A 189 5.14 22.50 -32.54
CA ALA A 189 5.31 23.50 -33.61
C ALA A 189 6.22 24.68 -33.22
N GLY A 190 6.56 24.80 -31.93
CA GLY A 190 7.39 25.85 -31.37
C GLY A 190 7.64 25.63 -29.87
N PRO A 191 8.27 26.59 -29.18
CA PRO A 191 8.47 26.52 -27.75
C PRO A 191 7.16 26.33 -26.98
N ILE A 192 7.21 25.51 -25.94
CA ILE A 192 6.10 25.29 -25.02
C ILE A 192 6.54 25.83 -23.65
N ASP A 193 5.79 26.76 -23.09
CA ASP A 193 6.01 27.24 -21.73
C ASP A 193 5.13 26.46 -20.77
N LEU A 194 5.74 25.63 -19.93
CA LEU A 194 5.06 25.02 -18.80
C LEU A 194 5.20 25.95 -17.58
N ARG A 195 4.14 26.68 -17.25
CA ARG A 195 4.12 27.59 -16.10
C ARG A 195 3.70 26.84 -14.85
N LEU A 196 4.60 26.79 -13.87
CA LEU A 196 4.43 26.07 -12.61
C LEU A 196 4.39 27.11 -11.49
N SER A 197 3.21 27.34 -10.90
CA SER A 197 2.95 28.46 -9.98
C SER A 197 3.39 29.82 -10.54
N GLY A 198 3.23 30.01 -11.86
CA GLY A 198 3.63 31.24 -12.57
C GLY A 198 5.10 31.31 -13.01
N VAL A 199 5.95 30.36 -12.60
CA VAL A 199 7.34 30.27 -13.06
C VAL A 199 7.36 29.53 -14.41
N PRO A 200 7.77 30.19 -15.52
CA PRO A 200 7.83 29.54 -16.83
C PRO A 200 9.01 28.58 -16.92
N LEU A 201 8.73 27.36 -17.36
CA LEU A 201 9.70 26.36 -17.80
C LEU A 201 9.58 26.23 -19.33
N THR A 202 10.45 26.92 -20.06
CA THR A 202 10.42 26.94 -21.54
C THR A 202 11.08 25.70 -22.12
N LEU A 203 10.26 24.90 -22.80
CA LEU A 203 10.65 23.67 -23.48
C LEU A 203 10.88 23.98 -24.96
N ALA A 204 12.15 24.01 -25.38
CA ALA A 204 12.49 24.16 -26.79
C ALA A 204 12.17 22.85 -27.56
N PRO A 205 11.63 22.94 -28.79
CA PRO A 205 11.53 21.77 -29.68
C PRO A 205 12.90 21.12 -29.83
N THR A 206 12.98 19.79 -29.68
CA THR A 206 14.23 19.01 -29.72
C THR A 206 15.26 19.32 -28.62
N GLY A 207 14.89 20.18 -27.64
CA GLY A 207 15.73 20.48 -26.48
C GLY A 207 15.90 19.28 -25.54
N ALA A 208 16.97 19.31 -24.75
CA ALA A 208 17.18 18.32 -23.70
C ALA A 208 16.07 18.40 -22.64
N PRO A 209 15.65 17.27 -22.03
CA PRO A 209 14.69 17.27 -20.94
C PRO A 209 15.16 18.15 -19.78
N GLN A 210 14.30 19.04 -19.32
CA GLN A 210 14.55 19.88 -18.16
C GLN A 210 14.08 19.16 -16.89
N ARG A 211 14.93 19.17 -15.87
CA ARG A 211 14.66 18.49 -14.60
C ARG A 211 13.71 19.33 -13.74
N PHE A 212 12.66 18.71 -13.24
CA PHE A 212 11.69 19.30 -12.33
C PHE A 212 11.51 18.40 -11.11
N ASN A 213 11.70 18.95 -9.90
CA ASN A 213 11.44 18.24 -8.65
C ASN A 213 10.03 18.61 -8.17
N TRP A 214 9.13 17.65 -8.15
CA TRP A 214 7.75 17.89 -7.73
C TRP A 214 7.64 17.84 -6.20
N SER A 215 6.93 18.82 -5.63
CA SER A 215 6.50 18.81 -4.23
C SER A 215 5.14 19.48 -4.10
N TYR A 216 4.32 19.00 -3.17
CA TYR A 216 2.96 19.52 -2.98
C TYR A 216 2.91 20.93 -2.34
N GLY A 217 3.97 21.33 -1.61
CA GLY A 217 4.04 22.66 -1.00
C GLY A 217 4.44 23.76 -1.98
N GLY A 218 5.18 23.43 -3.05
CA GLY A 218 5.69 24.41 -4.01
C GLY A 218 4.79 24.67 -5.21
N LEU A 219 3.84 23.78 -5.51
CA LEU A 219 3.04 23.84 -6.73
C LEU A 219 1.53 24.00 -6.43
N GLN A 220 0.96 25.14 -6.79
CA GLN A 220 -0.48 25.44 -6.61
C GLN A 220 -1.22 25.63 -7.93
N SER A 221 -0.49 25.85 -9.02
CA SER A 221 -1.07 25.93 -10.37
C SER A 221 -0.09 25.39 -11.40
N ALA A 222 -0.64 24.87 -12.49
CA ALA A 222 0.12 24.40 -13.63
C ALA A 222 -0.60 24.80 -14.92
N GLU A 223 0.11 25.39 -15.86
CA GLU A 223 -0.44 25.84 -17.13
C GLU A 223 0.53 25.48 -18.27
N VAL A 224 -0.02 25.02 -19.40
CA VAL A 224 0.72 24.89 -20.66
C VAL A 224 0.34 26.06 -21.55
N VAL A 225 1.35 26.81 -21.99
CA VAL A 225 1.21 27.89 -22.97
C VAL A 225 2.00 27.53 -24.21
N ALA A 226 1.40 27.66 -25.39
CA ALA A 226 2.06 27.43 -26.66
C ALA A 226 1.65 28.53 -27.65
N ALA A 227 2.61 29.00 -28.47
CA ALA A 227 2.40 30.11 -29.41
C ALA A 227 1.76 31.36 -28.75
N GLY A 228 2.11 31.64 -27.49
CA GLY A 228 1.58 32.77 -26.71
C GLY A 228 0.17 32.58 -26.14
N ALA A 229 -0.49 31.45 -26.40
CA ALA A 229 -1.84 31.16 -25.92
C ALA A 229 -1.87 30.07 -24.84
N SER A 230 -2.74 30.23 -23.84
CA SER A 230 -3.00 29.19 -22.84
C SER A 230 -3.71 28.00 -23.49
N VAL A 231 -3.08 26.83 -23.42
CA VAL A 231 -3.60 25.58 -23.98
C VAL A 231 -4.41 24.82 -22.94
N ALA A 232 -3.90 24.72 -21.72
CA ALA A 232 -4.57 24.08 -20.60
C ALA A 232 -4.03 24.59 -19.27
N LYS A 233 -4.89 24.66 -18.26
CA LYS A 233 -4.52 25.08 -16.89
C LYS A 233 -5.19 24.17 -15.86
N ALA A 234 -4.52 23.94 -14.74
CA ALA A 234 -5.09 23.33 -13.54
C ALA A 234 -4.58 24.06 -12.29
N GLU A 235 -5.33 23.92 -11.20
CA GLU A 235 -5.06 24.53 -9.90
C GLU A 235 -5.19 23.50 -8.80
N GLY A 236 -4.64 23.82 -7.63
CA GLY A 236 -4.66 22.97 -6.44
C GLY A 236 -3.32 22.26 -6.19
N PRO A 237 -3.23 21.51 -5.09
CA PRO A 237 -2.00 20.84 -4.66
C PRO A 237 -1.54 19.76 -5.65
N TRP A 238 -2.44 19.30 -6.52
CA TRP A 238 -2.15 18.31 -7.57
C TRP A 238 -2.19 18.90 -8.98
N ALA A 239 -2.02 20.23 -9.12
CA ALA A 239 -2.20 20.95 -10.37
C ALA A 239 -1.44 20.34 -11.56
N LEU A 240 -0.16 19.95 -11.40
CA LEU A 240 0.60 19.32 -12.48
C LEU A 240 -0.10 18.06 -13.01
N PHE A 241 -0.50 17.17 -12.12
CA PHE A 241 -1.12 15.91 -12.53
C PHE A 241 -2.52 16.12 -13.11
N ARG A 242 -3.28 17.07 -12.57
CA ARG A 242 -4.57 17.47 -13.16
C ARG A 242 -4.42 18.08 -14.55
N LEU A 243 -3.40 18.90 -14.75
CA LEU A 243 -3.08 19.46 -16.06
C LEU A 243 -2.76 18.33 -17.05
N LEU A 244 -1.87 17.41 -16.68
CA LEU A 244 -1.49 16.27 -17.52
C LEU A 244 -2.66 15.32 -17.80
N ALA A 245 -3.59 15.16 -16.86
CA ALA A 245 -4.81 14.37 -17.04
C ALA A 245 -5.76 14.96 -18.11
N LYS A 246 -5.60 16.23 -18.50
CA LYS A 246 -6.34 16.84 -19.62
C LYS A 246 -5.78 16.49 -20.98
N ALA A 247 -4.55 15.98 -21.04
CA ALA A 247 -3.91 15.55 -22.27
C ALA A 247 -4.20 14.07 -22.56
N ARG A 248 -4.08 13.68 -23.83
CA ARG A 248 -4.04 12.27 -24.20
C ARG A 248 -2.69 11.69 -23.77
N LYS A 249 -2.70 10.79 -22.80
CA LYS A 249 -1.51 10.07 -22.32
C LYS A 249 -1.19 8.88 -23.24
N GLN A 250 0.08 8.73 -23.60
CA GLN A 250 0.65 7.55 -24.25
C GLN A 250 1.85 7.06 -23.43
N ASP A 251 1.87 5.77 -23.10
CA ASP A 251 3.01 5.11 -22.45
C ASP A 251 4.09 4.80 -23.52
N LEU A 252 5.31 5.25 -23.28
CA LEU A 252 6.48 5.01 -24.12
C LEU A 252 7.43 3.95 -23.50
N GLY A 253 7.08 3.42 -22.33
CA GLY A 253 7.84 2.44 -21.56
C GLY A 253 8.94 3.06 -20.70
N LYS A 254 9.43 2.28 -19.72
CA LYS A 254 10.55 2.66 -18.83
C LYS A 254 10.34 4.00 -18.09
N GLY A 255 9.10 4.28 -17.65
CA GLY A 255 8.75 5.52 -16.96
C GLY A 255 8.73 6.75 -17.86
N GLN A 256 8.59 6.58 -19.18
CA GLN A 256 8.45 7.65 -20.15
C GLN A 256 7.02 7.71 -20.68
N TYR A 257 6.47 8.92 -20.73
CA TYR A 257 5.09 9.18 -21.09
C TYR A 257 5.01 10.38 -22.02
N ARG A 258 4.10 10.31 -22.98
CA ARG A 258 3.75 11.43 -23.85
C ARG A 258 2.37 11.95 -23.51
N PHE A 259 2.28 13.26 -23.34
CA PHE A 259 1.05 13.99 -23.08
C PHE A 259 0.77 14.93 -24.25
N THR A 260 -0.21 14.57 -25.06
CA THR A 260 -0.65 15.36 -26.21
C THR A 260 -1.88 16.18 -25.83
N PHE A 261 -1.73 17.50 -25.73
CA PHE A 261 -2.83 18.43 -25.45
C PHE A 261 -3.61 18.77 -26.72
N ASN A 262 -2.89 18.97 -27.82
CA ASN A 262 -3.41 19.17 -29.17
C ASN A 262 -2.33 18.74 -30.18
N PRO A 263 -2.60 18.71 -31.51
CA PRO A 263 -1.63 18.24 -32.51
C PRO A 263 -0.28 18.97 -32.54
N THR A 264 -0.21 20.19 -32.02
CA THR A 264 1.00 21.05 -32.03
C THR A 264 1.60 21.28 -30.64
N THR A 265 0.98 20.74 -29.59
CA THR A 265 1.41 20.90 -28.19
C THR A 265 1.52 19.52 -27.53
N VAL A 266 2.74 19.00 -27.56
CA VAL A 266 3.10 17.68 -27.04
C VAL A 266 4.18 17.86 -25.98
N VAL A 267 3.99 17.24 -24.82
CA VAL A 267 4.97 17.24 -23.72
C VAL A 267 5.35 15.80 -23.42
N ASP A 268 6.64 15.50 -23.46
CA ASP A 268 7.17 14.20 -23.05
C ASP A 268 7.70 14.34 -21.60
N ILE A 269 7.33 13.38 -20.75
CA ILE A 269 7.73 13.32 -19.34
C ILE A 269 8.44 12.00 -19.09
N SER A 270 9.57 12.06 -18.40
CA SER A 270 10.28 10.90 -17.87
C SER A 270 10.33 10.95 -16.34
N VAL A 271 10.07 9.83 -15.69
CA VAL A 271 10.28 9.67 -14.24
C VAL A 271 11.76 9.37 -14.02
N LEU A 272 12.50 10.36 -13.54
CA LEU A 272 13.94 10.27 -13.28
C LEU A 272 14.25 9.73 -11.88
N GLY A 273 13.29 9.85 -10.95
CA GLY A 273 13.41 9.35 -9.59
C GLY A 273 12.08 9.43 -8.83
N GLY A 274 11.94 8.57 -7.83
CA GLY A 274 10.73 8.45 -7.02
C GLY A 274 9.67 7.50 -7.62
N PRO A 275 8.51 7.37 -6.96
CA PRO A 275 7.40 6.55 -7.43
C PRO A 275 6.80 7.08 -8.72
N ASP A 276 6.48 6.21 -9.67
CA ASP A 276 5.86 6.59 -10.93
C ASP A 276 4.34 6.85 -10.74
N PRO A 277 3.88 8.12 -10.87
CA PRO A 277 2.46 8.46 -10.73
C PRO A 277 1.63 8.18 -11.98
N PHE A 278 2.27 7.91 -13.11
CA PHE A 278 1.61 7.78 -14.41
C PHE A 278 1.40 6.33 -14.81
N ASP A 279 2.12 5.38 -14.18
CA ASP A 279 1.89 3.95 -14.35
C ASP A 279 0.45 3.60 -13.90
N PRO A 280 -0.38 2.93 -14.75
CA PRO A 280 -1.73 2.52 -14.39
C PRO A 280 -1.81 1.58 -13.18
N GLU A 281 -0.73 0.87 -12.84
CA GLU A 281 -0.60 0.03 -11.65
C GLU A 281 0.29 0.67 -10.57
N GLY A 282 0.73 1.91 -10.77
CA GLY A 282 1.64 2.65 -9.90
C GLY A 282 0.98 3.26 -8.67
N VAL A 283 1.60 4.32 -8.15
CA VAL A 283 1.22 4.93 -6.86
C VAL A 283 -0.20 5.47 -6.85
N MET A 284 -0.67 6.08 -7.95
CA MET A 284 -2.03 6.64 -8.05
C MET A 284 -3.12 5.55 -8.18
N ALA A 285 -2.74 4.29 -8.41
CA ALA A 285 -3.63 3.13 -8.37
C ALA A 285 -3.86 2.59 -6.95
N LEU A 286 -3.39 3.29 -5.92
CA LEU A 286 -3.63 2.93 -4.52
C LEU A 286 -5.14 2.87 -4.23
N ARG A 287 -5.57 1.76 -3.64
CA ARG A 287 -6.92 1.55 -3.14
C ARG A 287 -6.84 0.94 -1.74
N CYS A 288 -7.79 1.27 -0.89
CA CYS A 288 -7.88 0.63 0.42
C CYS A 288 -8.15 -0.86 0.26
N PRO A 289 -7.39 -1.73 0.93
CA PRO A 289 -7.69 -3.14 0.98
C PRO A 289 -9.08 -3.41 1.56
N GLY A 290 -9.97 -4.00 0.77
CA GLY A 290 -11.28 -4.46 1.25
C GLY A 290 -11.22 -5.80 2.01
N ARG A 291 -10.14 -6.57 1.82
CA ARG A 291 -9.84 -7.81 2.57
C ARG A 291 -8.34 -7.87 2.89
N VAL A 292 -8.03 -7.63 4.16
CA VAL A 292 -6.77 -7.98 4.87
C VAL A 292 -7.16 -8.78 6.09
#